data_AF-A0A4P9WEH3-F1
#
_entry.id   AF-A0A4P9WEH3-F1
#
_cell.length_a   1.000
_cell.length_b   1.000
_cell.length_c   1.000
_cell.angle_alpha   90.00
_cell.angle_beta   90.00
_cell.angle_gamma   90.00
#
_symmetry.space_group_name_H-M   'P 1'
#
loop_
_entity.id
_entity.type
_entity.pdbx_description
1 polymer ?
#
loop_
_entity_poly.entity_id
_entity_poly.type
_entity_poly.pdbx_seq_one_letter_code
_entity_poly.pdbx_strand_id
1 'polypeptide(L)' 'MTLHDACEGVNAIYRDCIDNAGLWGKILGRCDDLKFAFDACMKKEFEKVRLENKENAKKRMSGWKERNAELGLGTPGA' A
#
# COMPACT_ATOMS: atom_id res chain seq x y z
N MET A 1 -7.37 3.00 8.84
CA MET A 1 -7.81 2.51 7.51
C MET A 1 -6.69 1.64 6.99
N THR A 2 -6.92 0.33 6.92
CA THR A 2 -5.93 -0.60 6.39
C THR A 2 -5.93 -0.51 4.85
N LEU A 3 -4.85 -0.97 4.22
CA LEU A 3 -4.76 -1.09 2.75
C LEU A 3 -5.96 -1.84 2.14
N HIS A 4 -6.57 -2.74 2.90
CA HIS A 4 -7.72 -3.53 2.47
C HIS A 4 -9.01 -2.72 2.45
N ASP A 5 -9.23 -1.84 3.42
CA ASP A 5 -10.46 -1.04 3.54
C ASP A 5 -10.60 -0.06 2.36
N ALA A 6 -9.49 0.48 1.85
CA ALA A 6 -9.49 1.49 0.79
C ALA A 6 -9.96 0.93 -0.57
N CYS A 7 -9.72 -0.36 -0.83
CA CYS A 7 -10.06 -1.03 -2.09
C CYS A 7 -11.19 -2.06 -1.92
N GLU A 8 -11.86 -2.07 -0.76
CA GLU A 8 -12.89 -3.06 -0.41
C GLU A 8 -14.06 -3.08 -1.40
N GLY A 9 -14.51 -1.91 -1.87
CA GLY A 9 -15.60 -1.82 -2.84
C GLY A 9 -15.28 -2.50 -4.18
N VAL A 10 -14.06 -2.30 -4.70
CA VAL A 10 -13.64 -2.94 -5.97
C VAL A 10 -13.39 -4.44 -5.77
N ASN A 11 -12.86 -4.82 -4.60
CA ASN A 11 -12.69 -6.23 -4.22
C ASN A 11 -14.03 -6.97 -4.14
N ALA A 12 -15.06 -6.35 -3.56
CA ALA A 12 -16.38 -6.95 -3.46
C ALA A 12 -16.97 -7.24 -4.85
N ILE A 13 -16.91 -6.26 -5.76
CA ILE A 13 -17.41 -6.43 -7.14
C ILE A 13 -16.61 -7.50 -7.89
N TYR A 14 -15.28 -7.55 -7.70
CA TYR A 14 -14.43 -8.57 -8.29
C TYR A 14 -14.78 -9.98 -7.78
N ARG A 15 -14.98 -10.14 -6.46
CA ARG A 15 -15.38 -11.40 -5.84
C ARG A 15 -16.74 -11.87 -6.34
N ASP A 16 -17.72 -10.98 -6.37
CA ASP A 16 -19.05 -11.27 -6.90
C ASP A 16 -18.96 -11.73 -8.37
N CYS A 17 -18.09 -11.10 -9.18
CA CYS A 17 -17.87 -11.55 -10.55
C CYS A 17 -17.29 -12.97 -10.61
N ILE A 18 -16.26 -13.26 -9.80
CA ILE A 18 -15.63 -14.59 -9.75
C ILE A 18 -16.63 -15.66 -9.32
N ASP A 19 -17.44 -15.37 -8.31
CA ASP A 19 -18.40 -16.32 -7.74
C ASP A 19 -19.51 -16.64 -8.75
N ASN A 20 -19.91 -15.66 -9.57
CA ASN A 20 -20.93 -15.84 -10.61
C ASN A 20 -20.37 -16.31 -11.97
N ALA A 21 -19.07 -16.18 -12.23
CA ALA A 21 -18.47 -16.50 -13.52
C ALA A 21 -18.36 -18.01 -13.82
N GLY A 22 -18.43 -18.85 -12.79
CA GLY A 22 -18.19 -20.29 -12.92
C GLY A 22 -16.77 -20.63 -13.38
N LEU A 23 -16.46 -21.91 -13.66
CA LEU A 23 -15.11 -22.34 -14.03
C LEU A 23 -14.64 -21.74 -15.37
N TRP A 24 -15.53 -21.74 -16.38
CA TRP A 24 -15.21 -21.25 -17.72
C TRP A 24 -15.06 -19.73 -17.79
N GLY A 25 -15.88 -18.97 -17.05
CA GLY A 25 -15.72 -17.51 -17.00
C GLY A 25 -14.43 -17.08 -16.33
N LYS A 26 -13.92 -17.86 -15.36
CA LYS A 26 -12.58 -17.64 -14.76
C LYS A 26 -11.45 -17.91 -15.75
N ILE A 27 -11.55 -18.99 -16.54
CA ILE A 27 -10.53 -19.36 -17.54
C ILE A 27 -10.51 -18.36 -18.71
N LEU A 28 -11.68 -17.87 -19.12
CA LEU A 28 -11.80 -16.91 -20.23
C LEU A 28 -11.51 -15.46 -19.83
N GLY A 29 -11.14 -15.20 -18.57
CA GLY A 29 -10.79 -13.85 -18.11
C GLY A 29 -11.99 -12.90 -18.02
N ARG A 30 -13.22 -13.41 -17.82
CA ARG A 30 -14.45 -12.59 -17.82
C ARG A 30 -14.48 -11.51 -16.73
N CYS A 31 -13.65 -11.65 -15.70
CA CYS A 31 -13.53 -10.72 -14.58
C CYS A 31 -12.16 -10.00 -14.57
N ASP A 32 -11.37 -10.08 -15.64
CA ASP A 32 -10.01 -9.53 -15.67
C ASP A 32 -10.00 -8.01 -15.55
N ASP A 33 -10.96 -7.30 -16.13
CA ASP A 33 -11.07 -5.84 -15.98
C ASP A 33 -11.24 -5.41 -14.51
N LEU A 34 -12.06 -6.16 -13.76
CA LEU A 34 -12.28 -5.93 -12.33
C LEU A 34 -11.03 -6.28 -11.51
N LYS A 35 -10.31 -7.33 -11.91
CA LYS A 35 -9.00 -7.68 -11.34
C LYS A 35 -8.00 -6.55 -11.55
N PHE A 36 -7.88 -6.03 -12.77
CA PHE A 36 -7.00 -4.90 -13.09
C PHE A 36 -7.38 -3.65 -12.30
N ALA A 37 -8.67 -3.36 -12.15
CA ALA A 37 -9.14 -2.25 -11.34
C ALA A 37 -8.76 -2.41 -9.86
N PHE A 38 -8.92 -3.61 -9.31
CA PHE A 38 -8.53 -3.92 -7.93
C PHE A 38 -7.02 -3.81 -7.73
N ASP A 39 -6.21 -4.40 -8.62
CA ASP A 39 -4.76 -4.33 -8.58
C ASP A 39 -4.25 -2.88 -8.70
N ALA A 40 -4.86 -2.08 -9.57
CA ALA A 40 -4.54 -0.67 -9.71
C ALA A 40 -4.87 0.14 -8.45
N CYS A 41 -5.98 -0.16 -7.78
CA CYS A 41 -6.34 0.44 -6.49
C CYS A 41 -5.28 0.10 -5.44
N MET A 42 -4.98 -1.19 -5.26
CA MET A 42 -3.99 -1.67 -4.30
C MET A 42 -2.62 -1.04 -4.53
N LYS A 43 -2.18 -0.94 -5.80
CA LYS A 43 -0.90 -0.33 -6.17
C LYS A 43 -0.80 1.13 -5.72
N LYS A 44 -1.87 1.91 -5.85
CA LYS A 44 -1.90 3.32 -5.40
C LYS A 44 -1.77 3.42 -3.89
N GLU A 45 -2.50 2.60 -3.15
CA GLU A 45 -2.44 2.61 -1.69
C GLU A 45 -1.07 2.14 -1.17
N PHE A 46 -0.47 1.12 -1.80
CA PHE A 46 0.89 0.71 -1.47
C PHE A 46 1.92 1.83 -1.68
N GLU A 47 1.83 2.56 -2.79
CA GLU A 47 2.71 3.70 -3.05
C GLU A 47 2.51 4.82 -2.03
N LYS A 48 1.27 5.10 -1.63
CA LYS A 48 0.96 6.07 -0.57
C LYS A 48 1.62 5.68 0.75
N VAL A 49 1.42 4.45 1.22
CA VAL A 49 2.04 3.95 2.46
C VAL A 49 3.57 3.96 2.35
N ARG A 50 4.13 3.63 1.18
CA ARG A 50 5.57 3.69 0.93
C ARG A 50 6.12 5.11 1.11
N LEU A 51 5.42 6.11 0.58
CA LEU A 51 5.80 7.52 0.72
C LEU A 51 5.70 7.98 2.17
N GLU A 52 4.59 7.68 2.86
CA GLU A 52 4.40 8.00 4.28
C GLU A 52 5.50 7.39 5.14
N ASN A 53 5.86 6.12 4.93
CA ASN A 53 6.96 5.47 5.64
C ASN A 53 8.30 6.14 5.37
N LYS A 54 8.56 6.54 4.12
CA LYS A 54 9.79 7.26 3.75
C LYS A 54 9.87 8.61 4.43
N GLU A 55 8.77 9.35 4.52
CA GLU A 55 8.72 10.63 5.23
C GLU A 55 8.89 10.44 6.74
N ASN A 56 8.24 9.43 7.32
CA ASN A 56 8.38 9.10 8.73
C ASN A 56 9.81 8.70 9.08
N ALA A 57 10.48 7.92 8.22
CA ALA A 57 11.90 7.59 8.38
C ALA A 57 12.79 8.85 8.36
N LYS A 58 12.54 9.78 7.43
CA LYS A 58 13.27 11.06 7.37
C LYS A 58 13.05 11.89 8.65
N LYS A 59 11.80 12.03 9.11
CA LYS A 59 11.46 12.76 10.35
C LYS A 59 12.10 12.12 11.59
N ARG A 60 12.13 10.79 11.66
CA ARG A 60 12.81 10.06 12.74
C ARG A 60 14.32 10.33 12.73
N MET A 61 14.93 10.32 11.55
CA MET A 61 16.36 10.62 11.40
C MET A 61 16.68 12.08 11.77
N SER A 62 15.87 13.05 11.33
CA SER A 62 16.09 14.46 11.68
C SER A 62 15.93 14.71 13.17
N GLY A 63 14.86 14.21 13.79
CA GLY A 63 14.64 14.37 15.23
C GLY A 63 15.68 13.62 16.08
N TRP A 64 16.23 12.50 15.59
CA TRP A 64 17.36 11.85 16.25
C TRP A 64 18.64 12.70 16.14
N LYS A 65 18.88 13.36 14.99
CA LYS A 65 20.06 14.23 14.82
C LYS A 65 19.98 15.46 15.71
N GLU A 66 18.82 16.11 15.78
CA GLU A 66 18.56 17.26 16.65
C GLU A 66 18.80 16.90 18.12
N ARG A 67 18.18 15.83 18.61
CA ARG A 67 18.37 15.38 20.01
C ARG A 67 19.82 15.03 20.33
N ASN A 68 20.55 14.41 19.40
CA ASN A 68 21.96 14.08 19.65
C ASN A 68 22.87 15.30 19.61
N ALA A 69 22.57 16.28 18.75
CA ALA A 69 23.27 17.56 18.77
C ALA A 69 23.05 18.31 20.09
N GLU A 70 21.82 18.31 20.63
CA GLU A 70 21.50 18.88 21.95
C GLU A 70 22.24 18.16 23.10
N LEU A 71 22.43 16.85 22.98
CA LEU A 71 23.14 16.04 23.98
C LEU A 71 24.67 16.04 23.80
N GLY A 72 25.21 16.76 22.81
CA GLY A 72 26.64 16.77 22.50
C GLY A 72 27.19 15.42 22.03
N LEU A 73 26.32 14.49 21.66
CA LEU A 73 26.69 13.16 21.17
C LEU A 73 26.85 13.24 19.64
N GLY A 74 28.08 13.10 19.15
CA GLY A 74 28.36 13.02 17.73
C GLY A 74 27.58 11.88 17.06
N THR A 75 27.24 12.05 15.77
CA THR A 75 26.56 11.01 14.99
C THR A 75 27.41 9.74 14.94
N PRO A 76 26.91 8.54 15.31
CA PRO A 76 27.68 7.30 15.15
C PRO A 76 27.95 7.10 13.66
N GLY A 77 29.23 7.07 13.29
CA GLY A 77 29.68 6.76 11.93
C GLY A 77 30.48 7.84 11.20
N ALA A 78 31.12 8.80 11.89
CA ALA A 78 32.25 9.52 11.32
C ALA A 78 33.55 8.76 11.62
#